data_AF-A0A5K1K5Y7-F1
#
_entry.id   AF-A0A5K1K5Y7-F1
#
_cell.length_a   1.000
_cell.length_b   1.000
_cell.length_c   1.000
_cell.angle_alpha   90.00
_cell.angle_beta   90.00
_cell.angle_gamma   90.00
#
_symmetry.space_group_name_H-M   'P 1'
#
loop_
_entity.id
_entity.type
_entity.pdbx_description
1 polymer ?
#
loop_
_entity_poly.entity_id
_entity_poly.type
_entity_poly.pdbx_seq_one_letter_code
_entity_poly.pdbx_strand_id
1 'polypeptide(L)' 'MDLVARLRQRKPGPRPRLRPLAITVDDIEKACARFESLGVRFQKKLTDGKMKNIAFILDPDGYWVEIVPGALKLPA' A
#
# COMPACT_ATOMS: atom_id res chain seq x y z
N MET A 1 -31.26 28.20 0.40
CA MET A 1 -30.47 26.96 0.32
C MET A 1 -29.21 27.15 1.13
N ASP A 2 -29.18 26.58 2.35
CA ASP A 2 -28.19 26.88 3.37
C ASP A 2 -26.86 26.12 3.12
N LEU A 3 -25.72 26.71 3.50
CA LEU A 3 -24.36 26.21 3.24
C LEU A 3 -24.18 24.76 3.72
N VAL A 4 -24.88 24.38 4.79
CA VAL A 4 -24.92 23.04 5.38
C VAL A 4 -25.48 21.98 4.41
N ALA A 5 -26.48 22.32 3.59
CA ALA A 5 -27.05 21.40 2.59
C ALA A 5 -26.06 21.12 1.44
N ARG A 6 -25.22 22.10 1.11
CA ARG A 6 -24.17 21.98 0.08
C ARG A 6 -22.99 21.11 0.53
N LEU A 7 -22.70 21.07 1.82
CA LEU A 7 -21.64 20.21 2.37
C LEU A 7 -22.05 18.73 2.39
N ARG A 8 -23.33 18.42 2.62
CA ARG A 8 -23.87 17.05 2.59
C ARG A 8 -23.95 16.43 1.18
N GLN A 9 -23.96 17.26 0.13
CA GLN A 9 -24.00 16.81 -1.26
C GLN A 9 -22.61 16.71 -1.92
N ARG A 10 -21.52 16.99 -1.20
CA ARG A 10 -20.19 16.73 -1.71
C ARG A 10 -19.96 15.22 -1.72
N LYS A 11 -20.21 14.58 -2.87
CA LYS A 11 -19.56 13.31 -3.20
C LYS A 11 -18.08 13.50 -2.90
N PRO A 12 -17.39 12.53 -2.26
CA PRO A 12 -15.95 12.63 -2.10
C PRO A 12 -15.36 12.84 -3.48
N GLY A 13 -14.86 14.06 -3.73
CA GLY A 13 -14.03 14.32 -4.89
C GLY A 13 -12.83 13.38 -4.84
N PRO A 14 -12.08 13.20 -5.94
CA PRO A 14 -10.87 12.38 -5.90
C PRO A 14 -10.00 12.89 -4.75
N ARG A 15 -9.92 12.11 -3.67
CA ARG A 15 -8.97 12.35 -2.56
C ARG A 15 -7.63 12.56 -3.26
N PRO A 16 -6.86 13.61 -2.91
CA PRO A 16 -5.60 13.89 -3.60
C PRO A 16 -4.84 12.58 -3.72
N ARG A 17 -4.53 12.19 -4.96
CA ARG A 17 -3.79 10.96 -5.30
C ARG A 17 -2.36 11.12 -4.81
N LEU A 18 -2.18 11.18 -3.50
CA LEU A 18 -0.89 11.04 -2.85
C LEU A 18 -0.41 9.66 -3.23
N ARG A 19 0.73 9.63 -3.93
CA ARG A 19 1.35 8.39 -4.36
C ARG A 19 1.60 7.54 -3.12
N PRO A 20 1.22 6.26 -3.10
CA PRO A 20 1.68 5.36 -2.06
C PRO A 20 3.21 5.40 -2.03
N LEU A 21 3.77 5.42 -0.83
CA LEU A 21 5.21 5.36 -0.64
C LEU A 21 5.68 3.99 -1.12
N ALA A 22 6.58 3.95 -2.10
CA ALA A 22 7.18 2.72 -2.57
C ALA A 22 8.54 2.52 -1.88
N ILE A 23 8.71 1.37 -1.24
CA ILE A 23 9.95 0.96 -0.59
C ILE A 23 10.53 -0.21 -1.37
N THR A 24 11.74 -0.01 -1.89
CA THR A 24 12.55 -1.05 -2.51
C THR A 24 13.27 -1.87 -1.45
N VAL A 25 13.14 -3.20 -1.51
CA VAL A 25 13.83 -4.14 -0.62
C VAL A 25 14.61 -5.17 -1.43
N ASP A 26 15.72 -5.68 -0.92
CA ASP A 26 16.49 -6.72 -1.62
C ASP A 26 15.75 -8.06 -1.65
N ASP A 27 15.08 -8.40 -0.54
CA ASP A 27 14.37 -9.67 -0.35
C ASP A 27 12.99 -9.39 0.25
N ILE A 28 11.96 -9.51 -0.58
CA ILE A 28 10.58 -9.19 -0.20
C ILE A 28 10.00 -10.21 0.78
N GLU A 29 10.44 -11.47 0.74
CA GLU A 29 9.97 -12.52 1.65
C GLU A 29 10.50 -12.28 3.07
N LYS A 30 11.81 -11.97 3.19
CA LYS A 30 12.40 -11.59 4.48
C LYS A 30 11.81 -10.30 5.02
N ALA A 31 11.57 -9.32 4.17
CA ALA A 31 10.93 -8.07 4.56
C ALA A 31 9.52 -8.33 5.10
N CYS A 32 8.71 -9.12 4.38
CA CYS A 32 7.37 -9.52 4.81
C CYS A 32 7.37 -10.27 6.15
N ALA A 33 8.26 -11.25 6.33
CA ALA A 33 8.40 -11.97 7.59
C ALA A 33 8.77 -11.04 8.76
N ARG A 34 9.65 -10.05 8.51
CA ARG A 34 9.99 -9.02 9.50
C ARG A 34 8.78 -8.15 9.85
N PHE A 35 8.00 -7.71 8.87
CA PHE A 35 6.80 -6.91 9.11
C PHE A 35 5.70 -7.70 9.84
N GLU A 36 5.54 -9.00 9.55
CA GLU A 36 4.64 -9.88 10.29
C GLU A 36 5.09 -10.05 11.75
N SER A 37 6.39 -10.26 12.01
CA SER A 37 6.93 -10.33 13.37
C SER A 37 6.78 -9.02 14.15
N LEU A 38 6.72 -7.88 13.46
CA LEU A 38 6.49 -6.56 14.06
C LEU A 38 5.00 -6.23 14.21
N GLY A 39 4.09 -7.12 13.79
CA GLY A 39 2.64 -6.89 13.88
C GLY A 39 2.13 -5.81 12.92
N VAL A 40 2.86 -5.54 11.83
CA VAL A 40 2.43 -4.57 10.81
C VAL A 40 1.19 -5.11 10.09
N ARG A 41 0.22 -4.23 9.83
CA ARG A 41 -1.01 -4.59 9.11
C ARG A 41 -0.73 -4.74 7.63
N PHE A 42 -1.06 -5.89 7.07
CA PHE A 42 -0.97 -6.14 5.63
C PHE A 42 -2.29 -5.84 4.94
N GLN A 43 -2.25 -5.05 3.87
CA GLN A 43 -3.37 -4.92 2.95
C GLN A 43 -3.39 -6.08 1.96
N LYS A 44 -2.21 -6.54 1.53
CA LYS A 44 -2.04 -7.68 0.63
C LYS A 44 -0.69 -8.35 0.91
N LYS A 45 -0.73 -9.64 1.23
CA LYS A 45 0.46 -10.46 1.44
C LYS A 45 1.02 -10.98 0.12
N LEU A 46 2.30 -11.35 0.14
CA LEU A 46 2.96 -12.06 -0.97
C LEU A 46 2.28 -13.37 -1.35
N THR A 47 1.69 -14.05 -0.37
CA THR A 47 0.95 -15.30 -0.56
C THR A 47 -0.43 -15.09 -1.17
N ASP A 48 -0.91 -13.85 -1.22
CA ASP A 48 -2.26 -13.52 -1.67
C ASP A 48 -2.28 -13.14 -3.16
N GLY A 49 -2.84 -14.06 -3.96
CA GLY A 49 -3.05 -13.88 -5.39
C GLY A 49 -1.95 -14.46 -6.30
N LYS A 50 -1.97 -14.06 -7.58
CA LYS A 50 -1.09 -14.59 -8.63
C LYS A 50 0.28 -13.89 -8.73
N MET A 51 0.42 -12.71 -8.15
CA MET A 51 1.64 -11.89 -8.24
C MET A 51 2.42 -11.93 -6.92
N LYS A 52 3.43 -12.79 -6.84
CA LYS A 52 4.30 -12.98 -5.67
C LYS A 52 5.52 -12.04 -5.66
N ASN A 53 5.40 -10.90 -6.34
CA ASN A 53 6.53 -10.00 -6.58
C ASN A 53 6.33 -8.65 -5.88
N ILE A 54 5.16 -8.42 -5.28
CA ILE A 54 4.74 -7.14 -4.68
C ILE A 54 3.90 -7.43 -3.45
N ALA A 55 4.16 -6.70 -2.36
CA ALA A 55 3.35 -6.71 -1.14
C ALA A 55 2.85 -5.31 -0.80
N PHE A 56 1.73 -5.23 -0.09
CA PHE A 56 1.16 -3.96 0.37
C PHE A 56 0.94 -4.01 1.87
N ILE A 57 1.53 -3.04 2.58
CA ILE A 57 1.32 -2.84 4.01
C ILE A 57 0.53 -1.56 4.25
N LEU A 58 -0.11 -1.49 5.42
CA LEU A 58 -0.79 -0.31 5.92
C LEU A 58 0.02 0.32 7.05
N ASP A 59 0.24 1.61 6.91
CA ASP A 59 0.74 2.45 7.99
C ASP A 59 -0.36 2.63 9.08
N PRO A 60 -0.06 3.00 10.33
CA PRO A 60 -1.07 3.24 11.37
C PRO A 60 -2.16 4.24 10.97
N ASP A 61 -1.82 5.22 10.12
CA ASP A 61 -2.75 6.21 9.55
C ASP A 61 -3.60 5.66 8.39
N GLY A 62 -3.39 4.40 8.00
CA GLY A 62 -4.13 3.72 6.92
C GLY A 62 -3.62 4.03 5.52
N TYR A 63 -2.43 4.61 5.39
CA TYR A 63 -1.78 4.80 4.09
C TYR A 63 -1.21 3.50 3.54
N TRP A 64 -1.24 3.39 2.22
CA TRP A 64 -0.74 2.22 1.50
C TRP A 64 0.74 2.42 1.23
N VAL A 65 1.54 1.44 1.64
CA VAL A 65 2.96 1.40 1.36
C VAL A 65 3.23 0.18 0.48
N GLU A 66 3.79 0.46 -0.70
CA GLU A 66 4.14 -0.53 -1.70
C GLU A 66 5.52 -1.08 -1.40
N ILE A 67 5.63 -2.41 -1.28
CA ILE A 67 6.92 -3.08 -1.09
C ILE A 67 7.25 -3.80 -2.38
N VAL A 68 8.35 -3.38 -2.99
CA VAL A 68 8.81 -3.88 -4.28
C VAL A 68 10.27 -4.34 -4.17
N PRO A 69 10.70 -5.36 -4.91
CA PRO A 69 12.11 -5.73 -4.97
C PRO A 69 12.92 -4.60 -5.63
N GLY A 70 14.07 -4.24 -5.03
CA GLY A 70 14.94 -3.14 -5.50
C GLY A 70 15.68 -3.44 -6.80
N ALA A 71 15.77 -4.72 -7.18
CA ALA A 71 16.26 -5.14 -8.48
C ALA A 71 15.10 -5.73 -9.28
N LEU A 72 14.66 -5.00 -10.31
CA LEU A 72 13.92 -5.63 -11.38
C LEU A 72 14.89 -6.59 -12.08
N LYS A 73 14.81 -7.89 -11.78
CA LYS A 73 15.46 -8.92 -12.60
C LYS A 73 14.79 -8.86 -13.97
N LEU A 74 15.35 -8.07 -14.88
CA LEU A 74 15.01 -8.14 -16.28
C LEU A 74 15.34 -9.56 -16.73
N PRO A 75 14.39 -10.31 -17.30
CA PRO A 75 14.77 -11.53 -18.02
C PRO A 75 15.77 -11.12 -19.09
N ALA A 76 16.90 -11.83 -19.14
CA ALA A 76 17.92 -11.66 -20.17
C ALA A 76 17.33 -11.92 -21.56
#